data_AF-A0A7C1LBW8-F1
#
_entry.id   AF-A0A7C1LBW8-F1
#
_cell.length_a   1.000
_cell.length_b   1.000
_cell.length_c   1.000
_cell.angle_alpha   90.00
_cell.angle_beta   90.00
_cell.angle_gamma   90.00
#
_symmetry.space_group_name_H-M   'P 1'
#
loop_
_entity.id
_entity.type
_entity.pdbx_description
1 polymer ?
#
loop_
_entity_poly.entity_id
_entity_poly.type
_entity_poly.pdbx_seq_one_letter_code
_entity_poly.pdbx_strand_id
1 'polypeptide(L)'
;MPTKTAPGHASVYTGTTPKYHGIIANKWYDRTLKKEVNNVDDYSTKALGGAMSSGQRSPHKMLSTTITDELQLSNDGKSKVISISLKDRGAILPGGHMSDGSYWYDSSTGNFITSSYYQKELPTWVANFNKKEYVKTLVKKGWSTLLPIEDYTESTTDSQTYEKVFHHKNDAVFPYEFKNLSNEEQYEIFQETPFGNTIVAQLAIEALNNEKLGQNTETDFLAISFSSTDKVGHAFGPYSIEIEDTYLRLDRDIATILKQLDEKVGPDNYTLFLTADHGSTDVPQYLINKKIPAGYYDADAMLSKVNTRLAEVFNVKNLIEVMSNGQFFFDLDAIKTNKLDFNKVSEEGKKEILTMKGVFQVLLRPDLEKMEYSEEEKGMVQRGFHTKRSGDIVVLFNPSWTKEREYGTEHSTGYSYDTHVPLLWYGHKIPKGSSTKKYSITDIAPTISMLLNIKFPNACTGKPINELFKN
;
A
#
# COMPACT_ATOMS: atom_id res chain seq x y z
N MET A 1 -6.12 -9.64 -5.15
CA MET A 1 -7.04 -8.55 -4.76
C MET A 1 -7.27 -8.60 -3.25
N PRO A 2 -7.59 -7.47 -2.59
CA PRO A 2 -7.59 -6.13 -3.19
C PRO A 2 -6.15 -5.66 -3.45
N THR A 3 -5.96 -4.85 -4.50
CA THR A 3 -4.71 -4.15 -4.81
C THR A 3 -4.60 -2.91 -3.91
N LYS A 4 -4.26 -3.14 -2.64
CA LYS A 4 -4.10 -2.09 -1.62
C LYS A 4 -2.67 -2.10 -1.09
N THR A 5 -2.28 -0.98 -0.48
CA THR A 5 -0.91 -0.76 -0.01
C THR A 5 -0.35 -1.88 0.87
N ALA A 6 -1.04 -2.23 1.96
CA ALA A 6 -0.56 -3.23 2.91
C ALA A 6 -0.46 -4.64 2.28
N PRO A 7 -1.50 -5.16 1.59
CA PRO A 7 -1.38 -6.41 0.84
C PRO A 7 -0.24 -6.44 -0.18
N GLY A 8 -0.05 -5.36 -0.94
CA GLY A 8 0.99 -5.26 -1.96
C GLY A 8 2.39 -5.31 -1.37
N HIS A 9 2.68 -4.47 -0.38
CA HIS A 9 3.97 -4.49 0.34
C HIS A 9 4.24 -5.86 0.97
N ALA A 10 3.26 -6.45 1.66
CA ALA A 10 3.44 -7.80 2.21
C ALA A 10 3.73 -8.84 1.12
N SER A 11 3.02 -8.79 -0.01
CA SER A 11 3.20 -9.77 -1.09
C SER A 11 4.56 -9.70 -1.77
N VAL A 12 5.10 -8.48 -1.98
CA VAL A 12 6.43 -8.24 -2.55
C VAL A 12 7.51 -8.91 -1.70
N TYR A 13 7.44 -8.74 -0.38
CA TYR A 13 8.49 -9.16 0.54
C TYR A 13 8.30 -10.59 1.08
N THR A 14 7.09 -11.13 1.09
CA THR A 14 6.82 -12.52 1.54
C THR A 14 6.80 -13.53 0.39
N GLY A 15 6.71 -13.06 -0.86
CA GLY A 15 6.56 -13.95 -2.02
C GLY A 15 5.26 -14.74 -2.03
N THR A 16 4.25 -14.28 -1.30
CA THR A 16 2.95 -14.94 -1.20
C THR A 16 1.80 -13.95 -1.18
N THR A 17 0.58 -14.42 -0.96
CA THR A 17 -0.65 -13.62 -1.11
C THR A 17 -1.42 -13.49 0.20
N PRO A 18 -2.43 -12.61 0.30
CA PRO A 18 -3.17 -12.39 1.54
C PRO A 18 -3.80 -13.65 2.14
N LYS A 19 -4.12 -14.65 1.30
CA LYS A 19 -4.54 -15.98 1.73
C LYS A 19 -3.57 -16.62 2.74
N TYR A 20 -2.26 -16.38 2.59
CA TYR A 20 -1.21 -16.97 3.44
C TYR A 20 -0.59 -15.98 4.42
N HIS A 21 -0.15 -14.81 3.95
CA HIS A 21 0.47 -13.82 4.85
C HIS A 21 -0.55 -13.07 5.72
N GLY A 22 -1.85 -13.20 5.41
CA GLY A 22 -2.97 -12.72 6.23
C GLY A 22 -3.29 -11.23 6.11
N ILE A 23 -2.44 -10.42 5.49
CA ILE A 23 -2.67 -8.97 5.34
C ILE A 23 -3.62 -8.74 4.16
N ILE A 24 -4.92 -8.62 4.43
CA ILE A 24 -5.97 -8.59 3.40
C ILE A 24 -6.38 -7.19 2.92
N ALA A 25 -6.02 -6.14 3.67
CA ALA A 25 -6.34 -4.75 3.35
C ALA A 25 -5.52 -3.80 4.25
N ASN A 26 -5.59 -2.49 3.99
CA ASN A 26 -5.02 -1.46 4.87
C ASN A 26 -5.71 -1.46 6.26
N LYS A 27 -7.03 -1.67 6.27
CA LYS A 27 -7.85 -1.94 7.44
C LYS A 27 -8.87 -3.02 7.05
N TRP A 28 -9.29 -3.86 7.98
CA TRP A 28 -10.38 -4.80 7.75
C TRP A 28 -11.30 -4.89 8.95
N TYR A 29 -12.54 -5.28 8.71
CA TYR A 29 -13.50 -5.57 9.78
C TYR A 29 -13.11 -6.84 10.54
N ASP A 30 -12.85 -6.71 11.83
CA ASP A 30 -12.66 -7.84 12.73
C ASP A 30 -13.99 -8.25 13.34
N ARG A 31 -14.46 -9.46 13.02
CA ARG A 31 -15.75 -9.98 13.48
C ARG A 31 -15.84 -10.17 15.00
N THR A 32 -14.70 -10.41 15.65
CA THR A 32 -14.66 -10.60 17.11
C THR A 32 -14.77 -9.26 17.81
N LEU A 33 -14.06 -8.25 17.31
CA LEU A 33 -14.05 -6.91 17.89
C LEU A 33 -15.19 -6.02 17.38
N LYS A 34 -15.92 -6.49 16.35
CA LYS A 34 -16.99 -5.78 15.63
C LYS A 34 -16.59 -4.37 15.19
N LYS A 35 -15.36 -4.21 14.71
CA LYS A 35 -14.83 -2.92 14.24
C LYS A 35 -13.73 -3.10 13.20
N GLU A 36 -13.47 -2.04 12.44
CA GLU A 36 -12.29 -1.95 11.59
C GLU A 36 -11.01 -1.95 12.44
N VAL A 37 -10.05 -2.79 12.04
CA VAL A 37 -8.71 -2.84 12.62
C VAL A 37 -7.66 -2.50 11.57
N ASN A 38 -6.64 -1.75 11.95
CA ASN A 38 -5.49 -1.49 11.08
C ASN A 38 -4.62 -2.75 10.94
N ASN A 39 -4.01 -2.90 9.76
CA ASN A 39 -3.09 -3.98 9.44
C ASN A 39 -1.85 -4.08 10.34
N VAL A 40 -1.42 -2.99 10.97
CA VAL A 40 -0.21 -2.96 11.84
C VAL A 40 -0.46 -2.43 13.25
N ASP A 41 -1.69 -2.05 13.63
CA ASP A 41 -1.99 -1.61 15.00
C ASP A 41 -1.67 -2.71 16.02
N ASP A 42 -0.87 -2.37 17.03
CA ASP A 42 -0.49 -3.23 18.16
C ASP A 42 -0.41 -2.39 19.44
N TYR A 43 -1.44 -2.51 20.30
CA TYR A 43 -1.53 -1.74 21.54
C TYR A 43 -0.60 -2.25 22.65
N SER A 44 0.10 -3.37 22.44
CA SER A 44 1.11 -3.86 23.38
C SER A 44 2.45 -3.13 23.27
N THR A 45 2.69 -2.41 22.16
CA THR A 45 3.90 -1.63 21.93
C THR A 45 3.73 -0.18 22.37
N LYS A 46 4.82 0.57 22.40
CA LYS A 46 4.86 2.00 22.73
C LYS A 46 5.47 2.77 21.57
N ALA A 47 5.01 4.01 21.37
CA ALA A 47 5.61 4.93 20.41
C ALA A 47 6.98 5.39 20.89
N LEU A 48 7.95 5.46 19.97
CA LEU A 48 9.27 6.02 20.19
C LEU A 48 9.49 7.17 19.22
N GLY A 49 9.58 8.41 19.74
CA GLY A 49 9.86 9.61 18.94
C GLY A 49 8.66 10.46 18.53
N GLY A 50 7.42 10.07 18.86
CA GLY A 50 6.22 10.84 18.54
C GLY A 50 4.98 10.40 19.33
N ALA A 51 3.80 10.66 18.78
CA ALA A 51 2.54 10.44 19.48
C ALA A 51 2.25 8.94 19.72
N MET A 52 1.63 8.65 20.87
CA MET A 52 1.31 7.27 21.29
C MET A 52 0.47 6.53 20.23
N SER A 53 -0.59 7.16 19.73
CA SER A 53 -1.50 6.56 18.73
C SER A 53 -0.83 6.27 17.38
N SER A 54 0.21 7.03 17.02
CA SER A 54 0.98 6.86 15.78
C SER A 54 2.03 5.74 15.89
N GLY A 55 2.52 5.46 17.09
CA GLY A 55 3.62 4.52 17.30
C GLY A 55 3.25 3.14 17.87
N GLN A 56 1.99 2.90 18.25
CA GLN A 56 1.49 1.59 18.68
C GLN A 56 1.31 0.63 17.50
N ARG A 57 2.43 0.19 16.91
CA ARG A 57 2.49 -0.56 15.67
C ARG A 57 3.50 -1.71 15.74
N SER A 58 3.21 -2.82 15.05
CA SER A 58 4.12 -3.97 14.89
C SER A 58 3.70 -4.85 13.69
N PRO A 59 4.55 -5.78 13.23
CA PRO A 59 4.21 -6.70 12.14
C PRO A 59 3.37 -7.90 12.60
N HIS A 60 2.93 -8.00 13.87
CA HIS A 60 2.36 -9.23 14.45
C HIS A 60 1.13 -9.82 13.74
N LYS A 61 0.45 -9.04 12.89
CA LYS A 61 -0.68 -9.51 12.07
C LYS A 61 -0.23 -10.21 10.79
N MET A 62 1.01 -9.99 10.32
CA MET A 62 1.61 -10.70 9.21
C MET A 62 2.01 -12.11 9.67
N LEU A 63 1.55 -13.14 8.97
CA LEU A 63 1.70 -14.53 9.42
C LEU A 63 2.91 -15.23 8.81
N SER A 64 3.45 -14.69 7.72
CA SER A 64 4.53 -15.28 6.95
C SER A 64 5.83 -14.51 7.19
N THR A 65 6.97 -15.19 7.15
CA THR A 65 8.26 -14.52 7.10
C THR A 65 8.40 -13.73 5.81
N THR A 66 9.29 -12.75 5.82
CA THR A 66 9.69 -11.94 4.67
C THR A 66 11.07 -12.38 4.17
N ILE A 67 11.47 -11.92 2.99
CA ILE A 67 12.83 -12.10 2.48
C ILE A 67 13.88 -11.45 3.41
N THR A 68 13.52 -10.38 4.11
CA THR A 68 14.39 -9.72 5.10
C THR A 68 14.52 -10.54 6.38
N ASP A 69 13.43 -11.17 6.84
CA ASP A 69 13.49 -12.16 7.93
C ASP A 69 14.39 -13.34 7.54
N GLU A 70 14.21 -13.91 6.34
CA GLU A 70 15.04 -15.04 5.88
C GLU A 70 16.52 -14.67 5.72
N LEU A 71 16.84 -13.43 5.33
CA LEU A 71 18.21 -12.94 5.30
C LEU A 71 18.82 -12.98 6.70
N GLN A 72 18.16 -12.39 7.71
CA GLN A 72 18.67 -12.38 9.08
C GLN A 72 18.71 -13.80 9.68
N LEU A 73 17.71 -14.64 9.41
CA LEU A 73 17.71 -16.05 9.83
C LEU A 73 18.86 -16.85 9.22
N SER A 74 19.30 -16.52 8.00
CA SER A 74 20.37 -17.24 7.32
C SER A 74 21.74 -17.08 7.97
N ASN A 75 21.95 -16.01 8.75
CA ASN A 75 23.24 -15.70 9.37
C ASN A 75 23.16 -15.34 10.86
N ASP A 76 22.09 -15.76 11.54
CA ASP A 76 21.88 -15.56 12.98
C ASP A 76 21.83 -14.07 13.38
N GLY A 77 21.13 -13.27 12.58
CA GLY A 77 20.84 -11.86 12.86
C GLY A 77 22.01 -10.91 12.65
N LYS A 78 23.05 -11.32 11.91
CA LYS A 78 24.21 -10.45 11.64
C LYS A 78 23.93 -9.42 10.55
N SER A 79 23.09 -9.75 9.58
CA SER A 79 22.59 -8.79 8.59
C SER A 79 21.79 -7.67 9.26
N LYS A 80 21.99 -6.45 8.77
CA LYS A 80 21.17 -5.29 9.13
C LYS A 80 19.98 -5.13 8.20
N VAL A 81 18.81 -4.91 8.77
CA VAL A 81 17.56 -4.66 8.03
C VAL A 81 16.92 -3.36 8.50
N ILE A 82 16.93 -2.35 7.63
CA ILE A 82 16.28 -1.06 7.86
C ILE A 82 15.15 -0.86 6.84
N SER A 83 14.00 -0.38 7.30
CA SER A 83 12.84 -0.13 6.45
C SER A 83 12.22 1.24 6.72
N ILE A 84 11.95 2.02 5.67
CA ILE A 84 11.56 3.43 5.78
C ILE A 84 10.38 3.75 4.85
N SER A 85 9.41 4.49 5.37
CA SER A 85 8.26 4.97 4.59
C SER A 85 7.61 6.18 5.28
N LEU A 86 6.73 6.92 4.59
CA LEU A 86 5.81 7.83 5.31
C LEU A 86 4.69 7.04 6.00
N LYS A 87 4.32 5.89 5.46
CA LYS A 87 3.22 5.05 5.96
C LYS A 87 3.79 3.97 6.88
N ASP A 88 3.21 3.82 8.08
CA ASP A 88 3.52 2.73 9.02
C ASP A 88 3.63 1.36 8.33
N ARG A 89 2.57 0.94 7.63
CA ARG A 89 2.51 -0.31 6.86
C ARG A 89 3.55 -0.43 5.75
N GLY A 90 3.96 0.70 5.16
CA GLY A 90 4.97 0.75 4.09
C GLY A 90 6.39 0.58 4.63
N ALA A 91 6.62 0.85 5.92
CA ALA A 91 7.89 0.54 6.60
C ALA A 91 7.85 -0.86 7.24
N ILE A 92 6.79 -1.16 7.98
CA ILE A 92 6.71 -2.34 8.85
C ILE A 92 6.64 -3.66 8.06
N LEU A 93 5.81 -3.73 7.01
CA LEU A 93 5.59 -4.98 6.29
C LEU A 93 6.80 -5.39 5.43
N PRO A 94 7.51 -4.46 4.75
CA PRO A 94 8.79 -4.76 4.10
C PRO A 94 9.92 -5.14 5.05
N GLY A 95 9.97 -4.53 6.24
CA GLY A 95 11.01 -4.80 7.23
C GLY A 95 10.90 -6.22 7.82
N GLY A 96 9.69 -6.75 7.93
CA GLY A 96 9.46 -8.06 8.51
C GLY A 96 9.44 -8.04 10.04
N HIS A 97 9.55 -9.21 10.63
CA HIS A 97 9.51 -9.45 12.07
C HIS A 97 10.84 -9.16 12.75
N MET A 98 11.95 -9.31 12.03
CA MET A 98 13.30 -9.25 12.61
C MET A 98 14.06 -7.95 12.33
N SER A 99 13.44 -6.99 11.64
CA SER A 99 14.07 -5.72 11.28
C SER A 99 14.73 -5.02 12.48
N ASP A 100 15.97 -4.56 12.28
CA ASP A 100 16.68 -3.72 13.26
C ASP A 100 15.97 -2.37 13.48
N GLY A 101 15.25 -1.87 12.47
CA GLY A 101 14.55 -0.60 12.54
C GLY A 101 13.59 -0.38 11.38
N SER A 102 12.30 -0.29 11.70
CA SER A 102 11.29 0.23 10.77
C SER A 102 10.86 1.62 11.22
N TYR A 103 10.95 2.61 10.33
CA TYR A 103 10.68 4.02 10.63
C TYR A 103 9.58 4.59 9.75
N TRP A 104 8.62 5.27 10.37
CA TRP A 104 7.51 5.91 9.66
C TRP A 104 7.23 7.31 10.15
N TYR A 105 6.56 8.10 9.32
CA TYR A 105 6.24 9.49 9.61
C TYR A 105 5.02 9.60 10.53
N ASP A 106 5.13 10.45 11.55
CA ASP A 106 4.03 10.85 12.44
C ASP A 106 3.55 12.27 12.09
N SER A 107 2.40 12.35 11.43
CA SER A 107 1.81 13.62 10.99
C SER A 107 1.37 14.53 12.14
N SER A 108 1.29 14.03 13.37
CA SER A 108 0.98 14.88 14.53
C SER A 108 2.19 15.67 15.04
N THR A 109 3.42 15.21 14.71
CA THR A 109 4.66 15.82 15.21
C THR A 109 5.62 16.26 14.11
N GLY A 110 5.45 15.77 12.88
CA GLY A 110 6.37 16.01 11.77
C GLY A 110 7.64 15.16 11.83
N ASN A 111 7.70 14.19 12.75
CA ASN A 111 8.87 13.36 13.01
C ASN A 111 8.79 12.00 12.34
N PHE A 112 9.94 11.39 12.09
CA PHE A 112 10.04 9.94 11.89
C PHE A 112 10.15 9.23 13.23
N ILE A 113 9.36 8.18 13.39
CA ILE A 113 9.17 7.45 14.64
C ILE A 113 9.33 5.95 14.41
N THR A 114 9.43 5.20 15.50
CA THR A 114 9.33 3.74 15.51
C THR A 114 8.52 3.27 16.72
N SER A 115 8.47 1.96 16.98
CA SER A 115 7.82 1.40 18.16
C SER A 115 8.77 0.59 19.02
N SER A 116 8.32 0.33 20.25
CA SER A 116 9.03 -0.52 21.21
C SER A 116 9.12 -2.00 20.80
N TYR A 117 8.54 -2.38 19.66
CA TYR A 117 8.75 -3.69 19.05
C TYR A 117 10.19 -3.83 18.53
N TYR A 118 10.71 -2.77 17.89
CA TYR A 118 12.00 -2.79 17.21
C TYR A 118 13.15 -2.37 18.12
N GLN A 119 12.93 -1.32 18.92
CA GLN A 119 13.98 -0.69 19.70
C GLN A 119 13.49 -0.37 21.11
N LYS A 120 14.41 -0.16 22.05
CA LYS A 120 14.04 0.33 23.40
C LYS A 120 13.82 1.83 23.42
N GLU A 121 14.59 2.55 22.61
CA GLU A 121 14.59 4.00 22.48
C GLU A 121 14.77 4.37 21.00
N LEU A 122 14.37 5.58 20.61
CA LEU A 122 14.61 6.05 19.25
C LEU A 122 16.13 6.21 19.01
N PRO A 123 16.73 5.61 17.97
CA PRO A 123 18.15 5.74 17.71
C PRO A 123 18.60 7.19 17.57
N THR A 124 19.80 7.50 18.06
CA THR A 124 20.32 8.87 18.12
C THR A 124 20.38 9.54 16.74
N TRP A 125 20.69 8.80 15.68
CA TRP A 125 20.74 9.35 14.32
C TRP A 125 19.34 9.76 13.81
N VAL A 126 18.29 9.01 14.14
CA VAL A 126 16.90 9.39 13.81
C VAL A 126 16.44 10.57 14.65
N ALA A 127 16.76 10.58 15.94
CA ALA A 127 16.48 11.73 16.81
C ALA A 127 17.18 13.01 16.30
N ASN A 128 18.42 12.89 15.82
CA ASN A 128 19.15 14.01 15.22
C ASN A 128 18.58 14.42 13.87
N PHE A 129 18.10 13.48 13.05
CA PHE A 129 17.37 13.78 11.82
C PHE A 129 16.12 14.61 12.09
N ASN A 130 15.30 14.19 13.06
CA ASN A 130 14.07 14.89 13.44
C ASN A 130 14.35 16.32 13.93
N LYS A 131 15.43 16.53 14.69
CA LYS A 131 15.85 17.87 15.16
C LYS A 131 16.18 18.85 14.03
N LYS A 132 16.42 18.38 12.80
CA LYS A 132 16.64 19.26 11.63
C LYS A 132 15.34 19.90 11.13
N GLU A 133 14.17 19.43 11.59
CA GLU A 133 12.84 19.96 11.24
C GLU A 133 12.64 20.15 9.72
N TYR A 134 13.06 19.14 8.93
CA TYR A 134 13.04 19.20 7.47
C TYR A 134 11.66 19.52 6.90
N VAL A 135 10.58 18.99 7.51
CA VAL A 135 9.20 19.26 7.08
C VAL A 135 8.92 20.75 7.06
N LYS A 136 9.19 21.47 8.16
CA LYS A 136 8.98 22.93 8.25
C LYS A 136 9.79 23.67 7.18
N THR A 137 11.00 23.21 6.89
CA THR A 137 11.87 23.85 5.90
C THR A 137 11.37 23.64 4.47
N LEU A 138 10.91 22.43 4.15
CA LEU A 138 10.41 22.08 2.82
C LEU A 138 9.04 22.72 2.54
N VAL A 139 8.12 22.65 3.51
CA VAL A 139 6.77 23.21 3.40
C VAL A 139 6.81 24.75 3.24
N LYS A 140 7.72 25.44 3.92
CA LYS A 140 7.91 26.90 3.77
C LYS A 140 8.25 27.34 2.35
N LYS A 141 8.85 26.47 1.52
CA LYS A 141 9.17 26.79 0.12
C LYS A 141 7.92 26.81 -0.77
N GLY A 142 6.80 26.27 -0.29
CA GLY A 142 5.64 25.99 -1.13
C GLY A 142 5.94 24.91 -2.16
N TRP A 143 4.96 24.63 -3.01
CA TRP A 143 5.08 23.71 -4.12
C TRP A 143 4.75 24.42 -5.43
N SER A 144 5.78 24.60 -6.24
CA SER A 144 5.70 25.00 -7.65
C SER A 144 6.24 23.87 -8.51
N THR A 145 5.84 23.82 -9.77
CA THR A 145 6.36 22.85 -10.73
C THR A 145 7.89 22.95 -10.84
N LEU A 146 8.53 21.79 -11.00
CA LEU A 146 9.97 21.67 -11.16
C LEU A 146 10.45 22.23 -12.51
N LEU A 147 9.66 22.01 -13.55
CA LEU A 147 9.84 22.56 -14.89
C LEU A 147 8.85 23.72 -15.11
N PRO A 148 9.02 24.55 -16.16
CA PRO A 148 7.96 25.43 -16.62
C PRO A 148 6.66 24.65 -16.81
N ILE A 149 5.53 25.19 -16.33
CA ILE A 149 4.26 24.45 -16.29
C ILE A 149 3.75 24.08 -17.69
N GLU A 150 4.14 24.86 -18.71
CA GLU A 150 3.87 24.60 -20.12
C GLU A 150 4.54 23.33 -20.68
N ASP A 151 5.58 22.81 -20.01
CA ASP A 151 6.29 21.59 -20.43
C ASP A 151 5.60 20.30 -19.93
N TYR A 152 4.57 20.39 -19.09
CA TYR A 152 3.80 19.25 -18.55
C TYR A 152 2.74 18.79 -19.55
N THR A 153 3.18 18.43 -20.76
CA THR A 153 2.31 18.14 -21.90
C THR A 153 1.59 16.79 -21.81
N GLU A 154 2.02 15.95 -20.88
CA GLU A 154 1.52 14.61 -20.57
C GLU A 154 0.35 14.66 -19.57
N SER A 155 0.12 15.82 -18.94
CA SER A 155 -0.95 16.08 -17.98
C SER A 155 -2.17 16.76 -18.61
N THR A 156 -3.31 16.70 -17.91
CA THR A 156 -4.47 17.57 -18.20
C THR A 156 -4.17 19.02 -17.84
N THR A 157 -5.08 19.93 -18.21
CA THR A 157 -4.98 21.32 -17.74
C THR A 157 -5.02 21.35 -16.21
N ASP A 158 -4.24 22.27 -15.61
CA ASP A 158 -4.03 22.42 -14.16
C ASP A 158 -5.30 22.56 -13.32
N SER A 159 -6.44 22.89 -13.93
CA SER A 159 -7.71 23.01 -13.23
C SER A 159 -8.69 21.94 -13.69
N GLN A 160 -8.94 20.95 -12.82
CA GLN A 160 -10.03 19.98 -12.98
C GLN A 160 -11.01 20.00 -11.81
N THR A 161 -12.28 19.70 -12.08
CA THR A 161 -13.34 19.63 -11.06
C THR A 161 -13.23 18.42 -10.14
N TYR A 162 -12.35 17.47 -10.48
CA TYR A 162 -12.14 16.23 -9.76
C TYR A 162 -10.77 16.19 -9.08
N GLU A 163 -10.07 17.31 -8.97
CA GLU A 163 -8.81 17.45 -8.23
C GLU A 163 -9.06 18.06 -6.84
N LYS A 164 -8.26 17.67 -5.85
CA LYS A 164 -8.42 18.14 -4.47
C LYS A 164 -8.08 19.63 -4.37
N VAL A 165 -9.06 20.42 -3.93
CA VAL A 165 -8.80 21.78 -3.45
C VAL A 165 -8.35 21.71 -2.00
N PHE A 166 -7.09 22.11 -1.72
CA PHE A 166 -6.64 22.23 -0.33
C PHE A 166 -7.44 23.31 0.40
N HIS A 167 -7.73 23.09 1.68
CA HIS A 167 -8.61 23.95 2.49
C HIS A 167 -8.21 25.43 2.55
N HIS A 168 -6.95 25.76 2.29
CA HIS A 168 -6.40 27.13 2.28
C HIS A 168 -6.40 27.79 0.89
N LYS A 169 -6.89 27.08 -0.14
CA LYS A 169 -7.07 27.56 -1.51
C LYS A 169 -8.54 27.45 -1.94
N ASN A 170 -8.85 28.07 -3.07
CA ASN A 170 -10.17 28.01 -3.71
C ASN A 170 -10.18 27.18 -4.99
N ASP A 171 -9.01 26.73 -5.43
CA ASP A 171 -8.76 25.97 -6.65
C ASP A 171 -7.60 24.98 -6.44
N ALA A 172 -7.50 24.00 -7.33
CA ALA A 172 -6.47 22.96 -7.34
C ALA A 172 -5.40 23.28 -8.40
N VAL A 173 -4.92 24.53 -8.44
CA VAL A 173 -3.94 25.00 -9.44
C VAL A 173 -2.63 25.43 -8.80
N PHE A 174 -1.52 25.27 -9.50
CA PHE A 174 -0.22 25.78 -9.08
C PHE A 174 -0.17 27.32 -9.06
N PRO A 175 0.67 27.94 -8.19
CA PRO A 175 1.47 27.31 -7.13
C PRO A 175 0.68 27.07 -5.83
N TYR A 176 1.18 26.16 -5.00
CA TYR A 176 0.67 25.87 -3.66
C TYR A 176 1.53 26.53 -2.59
N GLU A 177 0.95 27.39 -1.76
CA GLU A 177 1.64 28.08 -0.66
C GLU A 177 1.19 27.55 0.71
N PHE A 178 2.12 26.99 1.46
CA PHE A 178 1.81 26.38 2.76
C PHE A 178 2.30 27.20 3.97
N LYS A 179 2.98 28.33 3.74
CA LYS A 179 3.66 29.13 4.77
C LYS A 179 2.74 29.68 5.85
N ASN A 180 1.46 29.87 5.54
CA ASN A 180 0.46 30.44 6.45
C ASN A 180 -0.37 29.38 7.19
N LEU A 181 -0.16 28.10 6.90
CA LEU A 181 -0.82 27.00 7.59
C LEU A 181 -0.27 26.85 9.02
N SER A 182 -1.10 26.36 9.93
CA SER A 182 -0.65 25.90 11.25
C SER A 182 0.37 24.76 11.13
N ASN A 183 1.14 24.50 12.19
CA ASN A 183 2.14 23.42 12.13
C ASN A 183 1.47 22.06 11.90
N GLU A 184 0.32 21.83 12.54
CA GLU A 184 -0.47 20.61 12.39
C GLU A 184 -0.91 20.41 10.94
N GLU A 185 -1.46 21.45 10.30
CA GLU A 185 -1.85 21.43 8.88
C GLU A 185 -0.64 21.21 7.96
N GLN A 186 0.50 21.85 8.26
CA GLN A 186 1.74 21.66 7.50
C GLN A 186 2.23 20.20 7.57
N TYR A 187 2.15 19.57 8.73
CA TYR A 187 2.59 18.19 8.90
C TYR A 187 1.66 17.18 8.23
N GLU A 188 0.36 17.47 8.19
CA GLU A 188 -0.63 16.65 7.49
C GLU A 188 -0.47 16.76 5.97
N ILE A 189 -0.50 17.99 5.44
CA ILE A 189 -0.44 18.22 3.99
C ILE A 189 0.88 17.76 3.37
N PHE A 190 1.96 17.77 4.14
CA PHE A 190 3.29 17.39 3.66
C PHE A 190 3.32 16.00 3.01
N GLN A 191 2.53 15.04 3.50
CA GLN A 191 2.44 13.70 2.90
C GLN A 191 1.80 13.70 1.49
N GLU A 192 1.02 14.73 1.16
CA GLU A 192 0.36 14.94 -0.12
C GLU A 192 1.17 15.90 -1.02
N THR A 193 2.49 15.96 -0.82
CA THR A 193 3.43 16.74 -1.64
C THR A 193 4.62 15.85 -2.04
N PRO A 194 5.36 16.20 -3.11
CA PRO A 194 6.56 15.47 -3.51
C PRO A 194 7.65 15.47 -2.42
N PHE A 195 7.65 16.47 -1.54
CA PHE A 195 8.63 16.61 -0.47
C PHE A 195 8.60 15.46 0.54
N GLY A 196 7.47 14.76 0.64
CA GLY A 196 7.35 13.53 1.41
C GLY A 196 8.27 12.41 0.90
N ASN A 197 8.45 12.27 -0.42
CA ASN A 197 9.42 11.34 -0.98
C ASN A 197 10.86 11.81 -0.75
N THR A 198 11.11 13.11 -0.89
CA THR A 198 12.44 13.69 -0.67
C THR A 198 12.94 13.47 0.76
N ILE A 199 12.08 13.60 1.78
CA ILE A 199 12.49 13.36 3.17
C ILE A 199 12.74 11.86 3.44
N VAL A 200 11.98 10.96 2.79
CA VAL A 200 12.21 9.51 2.85
C VAL A 200 13.57 9.16 2.25
N ALA A 201 13.92 9.75 1.10
CA ALA A 201 15.23 9.59 0.49
C ALA A 201 16.36 10.08 1.40
N GLN A 202 16.18 11.25 2.04
CA GLN A 202 17.16 11.78 3.00
C GLN A 202 17.34 10.88 4.21
N LEU A 203 16.25 10.36 4.79
CA LEU A 203 16.35 9.44 5.93
C LEU A 203 17.00 8.11 5.54
N ALA A 204 16.74 7.59 4.33
CA ALA A 204 17.39 6.39 3.81
C ALA A 204 18.91 6.58 3.66
N ILE A 205 19.35 7.75 3.20
CA ILE A 205 20.79 8.10 3.13
C ILE A 205 21.39 8.19 4.54
N GLU A 206 20.67 8.74 5.51
CA GLU A 206 21.12 8.78 6.90
C GLU A 206 21.21 7.37 7.50
N ALA A 207 20.27 6.48 7.19
CA ALA A 207 20.34 5.08 7.59
C ALA A 207 21.56 4.37 6.98
N LEU A 208 21.78 4.52 5.66
CA LEU A 208 22.95 3.97 4.95
C LEU A 208 24.27 4.37 5.65
N ASN A 209 24.39 5.64 6.03
CA ASN A 209 25.59 6.18 6.67
C ASN A 209 25.75 5.74 8.12
N ASN A 210 24.70 5.83 8.94
CA ASN A 210 24.79 5.63 10.39
C ASN A 210 24.75 4.15 10.78
N GLU A 211 24.01 3.32 10.04
CA GLU A 211 23.94 1.86 10.24
C GLU A 211 25.03 1.11 9.47
N LYS A 212 25.82 1.82 8.64
CA LYS A 212 26.91 1.26 7.81
C LYS A 212 26.45 0.14 6.89
N LEU A 213 25.27 0.30 6.29
CA LEU A 213 24.68 -0.72 5.43
C LEU A 213 25.57 -0.98 4.22
N GLY A 214 25.85 -2.25 3.93
CA GLY A 214 26.69 -2.68 2.81
C GLY A 214 28.19 -2.38 3.00
N GLN A 215 28.61 -1.97 4.20
CA GLN A 215 30.02 -1.67 4.53
C GLN A 215 30.63 -2.72 5.49
N ASN A 216 29.89 -3.80 5.75
CA ASN A 216 30.28 -4.93 6.61
C ASN A 216 30.40 -6.22 5.77
N THR A 217 30.77 -7.33 6.41
CA THR A 217 30.96 -8.63 5.71
C THR A 217 29.65 -9.27 5.26
N GLU A 218 28.58 -9.09 6.02
CA GLU A 218 27.27 -9.70 5.74
C GLU A 218 26.46 -8.80 4.80
N THR A 219 25.59 -9.41 3.98
CA THR A 219 24.66 -8.62 3.16
C THR A 219 23.62 -7.94 4.04
N ASP A 220 23.41 -6.65 3.86
CA ASP A 220 22.36 -5.88 4.55
C ASP A 220 21.16 -5.64 3.60
N PHE A 221 20.01 -5.24 4.16
CA PHE A 221 18.81 -4.93 3.40
C PHE A 221 18.25 -3.55 3.80
N LEU A 222 18.09 -2.67 2.82
CA LEU A 222 17.42 -1.39 2.96
C LEU A 222 16.12 -1.39 2.14
N ALA A 223 14.98 -1.33 2.82
CA ALA A 223 13.67 -1.19 2.20
C ALA A 223 13.18 0.26 2.24
N ILE A 224 12.74 0.79 1.11
CA ILE A 224 12.31 2.19 0.98
C ILE A 224 10.97 2.22 0.25
N SER A 225 9.94 2.79 0.89
CA SER A 225 8.60 2.94 0.31
C SER A 225 8.24 4.42 0.16
N PHE A 226 8.34 4.91 -1.08
CA PHE A 226 7.94 6.26 -1.48
C PHE A 226 6.42 6.36 -1.52
N SER A 227 5.87 7.18 -0.62
CA SER A 227 4.42 7.20 -0.34
C SER A 227 3.70 8.38 -0.96
N SER A 228 4.41 9.44 -1.37
CA SER A 228 3.78 10.65 -1.88
C SER A 228 3.11 10.44 -3.23
N THR A 229 3.59 9.52 -4.08
CA THR A 229 2.97 9.20 -5.37
C THR A 229 1.53 8.70 -5.19
N ASP A 230 1.29 7.84 -4.19
CA ASP A 230 -0.04 7.38 -3.84
C ASP A 230 -0.92 8.49 -3.23
N LYS A 231 -0.35 9.28 -2.32
CA LYS A 231 -1.08 10.37 -1.66
C LYS A 231 -1.49 11.48 -2.63
N VAL A 232 -0.58 11.89 -3.50
CA VAL A 232 -0.83 12.85 -4.59
C VAL A 232 -1.79 12.25 -5.61
N GLY A 233 -1.61 10.99 -6.02
CA GLY A 233 -2.53 10.32 -6.94
C GLY A 233 -3.96 10.22 -6.38
N HIS A 234 -4.13 9.95 -5.09
CA HIS A 234 -5.44 9.98 -4.43
C HIS A 234 -6.07 11.38 -4.40
N ALA A 235 -5.26 12.44 -4.30
CA ALA A 235 -5.76 13.81 -4.24
C ALA A 235 -6.13 14.33 -5.64
N PHE A 236 -5.31 14.06 -6.66
CA PHE A 236 -5.41 14.73 -7.96
C PHE A 236 -5.71 13.79 -9.14
N GLY A 237 -5.33 12.51 -9.05
CA GLY A 237 -5.49 11.53 -10.13
C GLY A 237 -4.23 11.36 -10.99
N PRO A 238 -4.21 10.38 -11.92
CA PRO A 238 -3.00 9.98 -12.62
C PRO A 238 -2.60 10.87 -13.81
N TYR A 239 -3.46 11.81 -14.23
CA TYR A 239 -3.20 12.74 -15.33
C TYR A 239 -3.01 14.19 -14.85
N SER A 240 -2.83 14.43 -13.56
CA SER A 240 -2.69 15.79 -13.04
C SER A 240 -1.23 16.28 -13.13
N ILE A 241 -1.04 17.59 -13.19
CA ILE A 241 0.31 18.19 -13.20
C ILE A 241 1.05 17.86 -11.89
N GLU A 242 0.32 17.75 -10.77
CA GLU A 242 0.85 17.38 -9.47
C GLU A 242 1.51 16.00 -9.47
N ILE A 243 0.88 15.00 -10.09
CA ILE A 243 1.42 13.65 -10.09
C ILE A 243 2.63 13.55 -11.02
N GLU A 244 2.60 14.22 -12.17
CA GLU A 244 3.75 14.29 -13.08
C GLU A 244 4.94 14.97 -12.40
N ASP A 245 4.73 16.13 -11.75
CA ASP A 245 5.78 16.83 -11.00
C ASP A 245 6.34 15.96 -9.86
N THR A 246 5.48 15.18 -9.23
CA THR A 246 5.88 14.25 -8.17
C THR A 246 6.81 13.16 -8.70
N TYR A 247 6.55 12.60 -9.89
CA TYR A 247 7.43 11.62 -10.51
C TYR A 247 8.74 12.24 -11.01
N LEU A 248 8.72 13.44 -11.60
CA LEU A 248 9.93 14.16 -12.02
C LEU A 248 10.87 14.44 -10.83
N ARG A 249 10.32 14.75 -9.66
CA ARG A 249 11.10 14.94 -8.43
C ARG A 249 11.57 13.62 -7.83
N LEU A 250 10.72 12.59 -7.83
CA LEU A 250 11.08 11.25 -7.36
C LEU A 250 12.25 10.66 -8.17
N ASP A 251 12.29 10.87 -9.49
CA ASP A 251 13.43 10.49 -10.33
C ASP A 251 14.75 11.06 -9.80
N ARG A 252 14.79 12.36 -9.48
CA ARG A 252 15.97 13.01 -8.89
C ARG A 252 16.31 12.50 -7.49
N ASP A 253 15.30 12.18 -6.69
CA ASP A 253 15.49 11.61 -5.35
C ASP A 253 16.10 10.19 -5.44
N ILE A 254 15.64 9.35 -6.37
CA ILE A 254 16.21 8.03 -6.65
C ILE A 254 17.66 8.16 -7.16
N ALA A 255 17.92 9.08 -8.11
CA ALA A 255 19.27 9.34 -8.60
C ALA A 255 20.23 9.74 -7.47
N THR A 256 19.74 10.49 -6.48
CA THR A 256 20.52 10.88 -5.30
C THR A 256 20.87 9.67 -4.43
N ILE A 257 19.92 8.74 -4.20
CA ILE A 257 20.18 7.50 -3.45
C ILE A 257 21.19 6.62 -4.19
N LEU A 258 21.01 6.42 -5.50
CA LEU A 258 21.94 5.62 -6.32
C LEU A 258 23.37 6.17 -6.23
N LYS A 259 23.53 7.50 -6.34
CA LYS A 259 24.83 8.15 -6.14
C LYS A 259 25.43 7.86 -4.77
N GLN A 260 24.63 7.89 -3.70
CA GLN A 260 25.12 7.56 -2.36
C GLN A 260 25.50 6.09 -2.21
N LEU A 261 24.76 5.17 -2.85
CA LEU A 261 25.13 3.76 -2.88
C LEU A 261 26.44 3.54 -3.64
N ASP A 262 26.62 4.18 -4.80
CA ASP A 262 27.87 4.12 -5.57
C ASP A 262 29.07 4.64 -4.77
N GLU A 263 28.89 5.73 -4.02
CA GLU A 263 29.95 6.34 -3.19
C GLU A 263 30.28 5.54 -1.93
N LYS A 264 29.29 4.89 -1.29
CA LYS A 264 29.45 4.26 0.03
C LYS A 264 29.65 2.75 -0.02
N VAL A 265 29.00 2.08 -0.97
CA VAL A 265 28.97 0.62 -1.12
C VAL A 265 29.79 0.20 -2.35
N GLY A 266 29.68 0.98 -3.44
CA GLY A 266 30.30 0.70 -4.72
C GLY A 266 29.30 0.12 -5.73
N PRO A 267 29.35 0.52 -7.01
CA PRO A 267 28.34 0.17 -8.02
C PRO A 267 28.20 -1.33 -8.28
N ASP A 268 29.26 -2.10 -8.02
CA ASP A 268 29.29 -3.56 -8.20
C ASP A 268 28.95 -4.32 -6.91
N ASN A 269 28.53 -3.65 -5.83
CA ASN A 269 28.37 -4.26 -4.50
C ASN A 269 26.94 -4.14 -3.93
N TYR A 270 25.98 -3.65 -4.70
CA TYR A 270 24.56 -3.66 -4.33
C TYR A 270 23.69 -4.16 -5.48
N THR A 271 22.57 -4.78 -5.12
CA THR A 271 21.50 -5.13 -6.06
C THR A 271 20.22 -4.42 -5.61
N LEU A 272 19.52 -3.83 -6.56
CA LEU A 272 18.28 -3.10 -6.34
C LEU A 272 17.16 -3.72 -7.17
N PHE A 273 15.97 -3.81 -6.57
CA PHE A 273 14.73 -3.95 -7.31
C PHE A 273 13.83 -2.74 -7.02
N LEU A 274 13.08 -2.28 -8.02
CA LEU A 274 12.08 -1.24 -7.89
C LEU A 274 10.75 -1.76 -8.44
N THR A 275 9.70 -1.64 -7.64
CA THR A 275 8.34 -2.02 -8.02
C THR A 275 7.32 -1.11 -7.35
N ALA A 276 6.04 -1.37 -7.58
CA ALA A 276 4.94 -0.76 -6.83
C ALA A 276 4.10 -1.84 -6.15
N ASP A 277 3.46 -1.48 -5.05
CA ASP A 277 2.48 -2.30 -4.33
C ASP A 277 1.15 -2.43 -5.08
N HIS A 278 0.84 -1.47 -5.96
CA HIS A 278 -0.27 -1.48 -6.90
C HIS A 278 -0.08 -0.40 -7.98
N GLY A 279 -0.92 -0.45 -9.00
CA GLY A 279 -1.14 0.66 -9.94
C GLY A 279 -2.23 1.62 -9.43
N SER A 280 -2.97 2.22 -10.35
CA SER A 280 -4.07 3.13 -10.07
C SER A 280 -5.06 3.17 -11.22
N THR A 281 -6.36 3.32 -10.93
CA THR A 281 -7.36 3.62 -11.97
C THR A 281 -7.33 5.10 -12.33
N ASP A 282 -7.74 5.41 -13.55
CA ASP A 282 -8.11 6.77 -13.93
C ASP A 282 -9.26 7.28 -13.04
N VAL A 283 -9.31 8.59 -12.82
CA VAL A 283 -10.44 9.23 -12.13
C VAL A 283 -11.73 8.93 -12.91
N PRO A 284 -12.77 8.33 -12.31
CA PRO A 284 -13.97 7.98 -13.07
C PRO A 284 -14.64 9.21 -13.74
N GLN A 285 -14.64 10.37 -13.09
CA GLN A 285 -15.16 11.61 -13.69
C GLN A 285 -14.38 12.05 -14.94
N TYR A 286 -13.05 11.88 -14.98
CA TYR A 286 -12.24 12.14 -16.17
C TYR A 286 -12.70 11.27 -17.34
N LEU A 287 -12.90 9.97 -17.11
CA LEU A 287 -13.39 9.04 -18.12
C LEU A 287 -14.81 9.35 -18.58
N ILE A 288 -15.71 9.71 -17.65
CA ILE A 288 -17.09 10.12 -17.96
C ILE A 288 -17.09 11.36 -18.87
N ASN A 289 -16.25 12.36 -18.58
CA ASN A 289 -16.12 13.57 -19.40
C ASN A 289 -15.64 13.23 -20.84
N LYS A 290 -14.87 12.14 -21.00
CA LYS A 290 -14.43 11.61 -22.29
C LYS A 290 -15.39 10.58 -22.91
N LYS A 291 -16.57 10.37 -22.31
CA LYS A 291 -17.60 9.39 -22.74
C LYS A 291 -17.15 7.92 -22.67
N ILE A 292 -16.16 7.62 -21.82
CA ILE A 292 -15.71 6.26 -21.52
C ILE A 292 -16.56 5.71 -20.35
N PRO A 293 -17.05 4.46 -20.40
CA PRO A 293 -17.80 3.86 -19.29
C PRO A 293 -16.97 3.80 -18.00
N ALA A 294 -17.46 4.47 -16.96
CA ALA A 294 -16.87 4.48 -15.61
C ALA A 294 -17.99 4.79 -14.59
N GLY A 295 -17.70 4.68 -13.30
CA GLY A 295 -18.71 5.00 -12.29
C GLY A 295 -18.24 4.95 -10.84
N TYR A 296 -19.18 5.22 -9.96
CA TYR A 296 -18.98 5.21 -8.51
C TYR A 296 -20.01 4.31 -7.85
N TYR A 297 -19.63 3.69 -6.74
CA TYR A 297 -20.55 2.99 -5.85
C TYR A 297 -20.53 3.57 -4.43
N ASP A 298 -21.70 3.59 -3.79
CA ASP A 298 -21.89 3.96 -2.39
C ASP A 298 -22.04 2.69 -1.55
N ALA A 299 -21.09 2.44 -0.65
CA ALA A 299 -21.08 1.24 0.18
C ALA A 299 -22.23 1.19 1.20
N ASP A 300 -22.63 2.33 1.76
CA ASP A 300 -23.68 2.41 2.78
C ASP A 300 -25.06 2.25 2.14
N ALA A 301 -25.26 2.86 0.96
CA ALA A 301 -26.47 2.66 0.18
C ALA A 301 -26.61 1.19 -0.27
N MET A 302 -25.53 0.56 -0.72
CA MET A 302 -25.52 -0.87 -1.05
C MET A 302 -25.85 -1.73 0.17
N LEU A 303 -25.20 -1.51 1.31
CA LEU A 303 -25.46 -2.22 2.57
C LEU A 303 -26.93 -2.12 3.00
N SER A 304 -27.46 -0.90 3.01
CA SER A 304 -28.86 -0.64 3.36
C SER A 304 -29.82 -1.42 2.46
N LYS A 305 -29.60 -1.35 1.14
CA LYS A 305 -30.43 -2.04 0.15
C LYS A 305 -30.42 -3.57 0.33
N VAL A 306 -29.24 -4.18 0.54
CA VAL A 306 -29.16 -5.63 0.78
C VAL A 306 -29.83 -6.00 2.11
N ASN A 307 -29.60 -5.25 3.18
CA ASN A 307 -30.23 -5.53 4.48
C ASN A 307 -31.77 -5.41 4.43
N THR A 308 -32.32 -4.44 3.69
CA THR A 308 -33.77 -4.34 3.46
C THR A 308 -34.29 -5.58 2.75
N ARG A 309 -33.65 -6.01 1.66
CA ARG A 309 -34.06 -7.21 0.92
C ARG A 309 -34.03 -8.46 1.81
N LEU A 310 -32.95 -8.64 2.55
CA LEU A 310 -32.82 -9.79 3.46
C LEU A 310 -33.87 -9.76 4.57
N ALA A 311 -34.22 -8.58 5.09
CA ALA A 311 -35.27 -8.43 6.09
C ALA A 311 -36.65 -8.81 5.54
N GLU A 312 -36.97 -8.45 4.29
CA GLU A 312 -38.23 -8.85 3.63
C GLU A 312 -38.36 -10.37 3.46
N VAL A 313 -37.26 -11.04 3.12
CA VAL A 313 -37.25 -12.48 2.81
C VAL A 313 -37.19 -13.34 4.07
N PHE A 314 -36.37 -12.94 5.05
CA PHE A 314 -36.09 -13.76 6.24
C PHE A 314 -36.75 -13.24 7.52
N ASN A 315 -37.44 -12.09 7.48
CA ASN A 315 -38.06 -11.44 8.63
C ASN A 315 -37.07 -11.14 9.77
N VAL A 316 -35.80 -10.85 9.43
CA VAL A 316 -34.74 -10.48 10.37
C VAL A 316 -34.01 -9.26 9.84
N LYS A 317 -33.97 -8.20 10.65
CA LYS A 317 -33.26 -6.96 10.28
C LYS A 317 -31.76 -7.11 10.49
N ASN A 318 -30.98 -6.37 9.70
CA ASN A 318 -29.53 -6.20 9.88
C ASN A 318 -28.76 -7.53 9.88
N LEU A 319 -29.08 -8.43 8.94
CA LEU A 319 -28.33 -9.68 8.78
C LEU A 319 -26.88 -9.45 8.31
N ILE A 320 -26.57 -8.29 7.73
CA ILE A 320 -25.22 -7.86 7.38
C ILE A 320 -24.80 -6.72 8.31
N GLU A 321 -23.64 -6.87 8.96
CA GLU A 321 -23.07 -5.88 9.89
C GLU A 321 -22.44 -4.70 9.15
N VAL A 322 -21.67 -4.97 8.08
CA VAL A 322 -20.93 -3.94 7.35
C VAL A 322 -20.59 -4.37 5.92
N MET A 323 -20.38 -3.38 5.04
CA MET A 323 -19.64 -3.54 3.79
C MET A 323 -18.25 -2.90 3.94
N SER A 324 -17.19 -3.71 3.86
CA SER A 324 -15.80 -3.26 3.99
C SER A 324 -14.93 -3.87 2.91
N ASN A 325 -14.06 -3.05 2.29
CA ASN A 325 -13.15 -3.47 1.21
C ASN A 325 -13.84 -4.21 0.04
N GLY A 326 -15.05 -3.78 -0.33
CA GLY A 326 -15.84 -4.43 -1.38
C GLY A 326 -16.44 -5.78 -0.96
N GLN A 327 -16.51 -6.06 0.34
CA GLN A 327 -17.00 -7.32 0.89
C GLN A 327 -18.09 -7.06 1.94
N PHE A 328 -19.15 -7.85 1.93
CA PHE A 328 -20.18 -7.82 2.98
C PHE A 328 -19.85 -8.83 4.08
N PHE A 329 -20.03 -8.42 5.33
CA PHE A 329 -19.82 -9.24 6.51
C PHE A 329 -21.15 -9.51 7.20
N PHE A 330 -21.59 -10.77 7.22
CA PHE A 330 -22.82 -11.17 7.90
C PHE A 330 -22.67 -11.15 9.42
N ASP A 331 -23.76 -10.82 10.11
CA ASP A 331 -23.96 -11.11 11.52
C ASP A 331 -24.25 -12.62 11.67
N LEU A 332 -23.19 -13.38 11.91
CA LEU A 332 -23.28 -14.84 12.02
C LEU A 332 -24.09 -15.27 13.26
N ASP A 333 -24.11 -14.46 14.32
CA ASP A 333 -24.91 -14.72 15.52
C ASP A 333 -26.40 -14.52 15.24
N ALA A 334 -26.77 -13.49 14.47
CA ALA A 334 -28.14 -13.27 14.03
C ALA A 334 -28.63 -14.41 13.13
N ILE A 335 -27.81 -14.86 12.17
CA ILE A 335 -28.13 -16.02 11.30
C ILE A 335 -28.36 -17.27 12.14
N LYS A 336 -27.46 -17.56 13.08
CA LYS A 336 -27.54 -18.74 13.96
C LYS A 336 -28.76 -18.69 14.88
N THR A 337 -28.98 -17.56 15.54
CA THR A 337 -30.07 -17.37 16.52
C THR A 337 -31.44 -17.53 15.85
N ASN A 338 -31.58 -17.03 14.63
CA ASN A 338 -32.82 -17.15 13.84
C ASN A 338 -32.90 -18.48 13.05
N LYS A 339 -31.93 -19.39 13.21
CA LYS A 339 -31.87 -20.71 12.54
C LYS A 339 -31.97 -20.61 11.02
N LEU A 340 -31.36 -19.58 10.45
CA LEU A 340 -31.35 -19.35 9.00
C LEU A 340 -30.28 -20.21 8.32
N ASP A 341 -30.56 -20.66 7.09
CA ASP A 341 -29.57 -21.32 6.24
C ASP A 341 -28.64 -20.28 5.62
N PHE A 342 -27.37 -20.29 6.04
CA PHE A 342 -26.36 -19.34 5.58
C PHE A 342 -26.22 -19.29 4.06
N ASN A 343 -26.33 -20.43 3.36
CA ASN A 343 -26.21 -20.46 1.90
C ASN A 343 -27.41 -19.75 1.26
N LYS A 344 -28.62 -19.95 1.79
CA LYS A 344 -29.83 -19.26 1.29
C LYS A 344 -29.77 -17.75 1.53
N VAL A 345 -29.30 -17.32 2.70
CA VAL A 345 -29.12 -15.90 3.02
C VAL A 345 -28.07 -15.27 2.09
N SER A 346 -26.94 -15.96 1.88
CA SER A 346 -25.86 -15.50 0.98
C SER A 346 -26.32 -15.40 -0.47
N GLU A 347 -27.03 -16.41 -0.98
CA GLU A 347 -27.58 -16.40 -2.35
C GLU A 347 -28.61 -15.30 -2.55
N GLU A 348 -29.46 -15.02 -1.57
CA GLU A 348 -30.42 -13.93 -1.68
C GLU A 348 -29.73 -12.56 -1.67
N GLY A 349 -28.71 -12.38 -0.83
CA GLY A 349 -27.87 -11.17 -0.85
C GLY A 349 -27.19 -10.98 -2.20
N LYS A 350 -26.62 -12.05 -2.78
CA LYS A 350 -26.01 -12.05 -4.11
C LYS A 350 -26.98 -11.60 -5.20
N LYS A 351 -28.21 -12.10 -5.22
CA LYS A 351 -29.23 -11.68 -6.20
C LYS A 351 -29.49 -10.19 -6.12
N GLU A 352 -29.65 -9.65 -4.91
CA GLU A 352 -29.90 -8.22 -4.71
C GLU A 352 -28.72 -7.37 -5.20
N ILE A 353 -27.49 -7.77 -4.86
CA ILE A 353 -26.27 -7.07 -5.26
C ILE A 353 -26.10 -7.06 -6.79
N LEU A 354 -26.43 -8.16 -7.48
CA LEU A 354 -26.36 -8.23 -8.94
C LEU A 354 -27.34 -7.29 -9.66
N THR A 355 -28.37 -6.77 -8.98
CA THR A 355 -29.27 -5.76 -9.56
C THR A 355 -28.65 -4.35 -9.60
N MET A 356 -27.54 -4.14 -8.90
CA MET A 356 -26.97 -2.82 -8.68
C MET A 356 -26.10 -2.40 -9.88
N LYS A 357 -26.25 -1.14 -10.30
CA LYS A 357 -25.49 -0.58 -11.41
C LYS A 357 -23.98 -0.71 -11.12
N GLY A 358 -23.24 -1.14 -12.13
CA GLY A 358 -21.78 -1.26 -12.04
C GLY A 358 -21.28 -2.55 -11.40
N VAL A 359 -22.15 -3.37 -10.81
CA VAL A 359 -21.75 -4.71 -10.35
C VAL A 359 -21.61 -5.63 -11.57
N PHE A 360 -20.41 -6.14 -11.75
CA PHE A 360 -20.07 -7.12 -12.80
C PHE A 360 -20.33 -8.55 -12.30
N GLN A 361 -19.89 -8.83 -11.07
CA GLN A 361 -19.92 -10.19 -10.52
C GLN A 361 -19.95 -10.18 -9.00
N VAL A 362 -20.48 -11.25 -8.42
CA VAL A 362 -20.54 -11.45 -6.97
C VAL A 362 -20.09 -12.88 -6.63
N LEU A 363 -19.13 -13.00 -5.73
CA LEU A 363 -18.58 -14.28 -5.25
C LEU A 363 -18.97 -14.51 -3.79
N LEU A 364 -19.40 -15.73 -3.47
CA LEU A 364 -19.78 -16.08 -2.11
C LEU A 364 -18.66 -16.84 -1.41
N ARG A 365 -18.57 -16.68 -0.08
CA ARG A 365 -17.65 -17.47 0.76
C ARG A 365 -17.74 -18.97 0.51
N PRO A 366 -18.92 -19.62 0.47
CA PRO A 366 -19.02 -21.05 0.21
C PRO A 366 -18.39 -21.46 -1.13
N ASP A 367 -18.49 -20.61 -2.16
CA ASP A 367 -17.88 -20.86 -3.46
C ASP A 367 -16.34 -20.75 -3.36
N LEU A 368 -15.84 -19.72 -2.69
CA LEU A 368 -14.40 -19.49 -2.48
C LEU A 368 -13.74 -20.56 -1.60
N GLU A 369 -14.49 -21.19 -0.70
CA GLU A 369 -14.00 -22.25 0.20
C GLU A 369 -14.08 -23.65 -0.44
N LYS A 370 -15.00 -23.89 -1.39
CA LYS A 370 -15.24 -25.21 -1.98
C LYS A 370 -14.68 -25.39 -3.39
N MET A 371 -14.51 -24.31 -4.14
CA MET A 371 -14.01 -24.33 -5.51
C MET A 371 -12.57 -23.85 -5.59
N GLU A 372 -11.85 -24.20 -6.64
CA GLU A 372 -10.52 -23.67 -6.98
C GLU A 372 -10.65 -22.75 -8.19
N TYR A 373 -10.26 -21.49 -8.05
CA TYR A 373 -10.19 -20.50 -9.12
C TYR A 373 -8.73 -20.15 -9.39
N SER A 374 -8.21 -20.53 -10.56
CA SER A 374 -6.80 -20.30 -10.91
C SER A 374 -6.58 -18.99 -11.68
N GLU A 375 -7.48 -18.66 -12.59
CA GLU A 375 -7.33 -17.56 -13.56
C GLU A 375 -8.10 -16.29 -13.19
N GLU A 376 -7.69 -15.18 -13.81
CA GLU A 376 -8.43 -13.91 -13.87
C GLU A 376 -8.82 -13.36 -12.48
N GLU A 377 -9.85 -12.50 -12.43
CA GLU A 377 -10.30 -11.81 -11.22
C GLU A 377 -10.76 -12.78 -10.13
N LYS A 378 -11.40 -13.90 -10.50
CA LYS A 378 -11.85 -14.92 -9.52
C LYS A 378 -10.66 -15.54 -8.78
N GLY A 379 -9.62 -15.94 -9.50
CA GLY A 379 -8.39 -16.44 -8.88
C GLY A 379 -7.68 -15.38 -8.06
N MET A 380 -7.69 -14.12 -8.51
CA MET A 380 -7.15 -12.99 -7.73
C MET A 380 -7.93 -12.71 -6.44
N VAL A 381 -9.25 -12.88 -6.43
CA VAL A 381 -10.07 -12.81 -5.22
C VAL A 381 -9.73 -13.96 -4.29
N GLN A 382 -9.62 -15.20 -4.80
CA GLN A 382 -9.34 -16.35 -3.97
C GLN A 382 -7.95 -16.30 -3.32
N ARG A 383 -6.92 -15.84 -4.05
CA ARG A 383 -5.58 -15.56 -3.48
C ARG A 383 -5.59 -14.40 -2.47
N GLY A 384 -6.58 -13.52 -2.57
CA GLY A 384 -6.87 -12.44 -1.63
C GLY A 384 -7.67 -12.83 -0.39
N PHE A 385 -8.31 -13.99 -0.42
CA PHE A 385 -9.29 -14.39 0.57
C PHE A 385 -8.62 -15.16 1.70
N HIS A 386 -8.66 -14.58 2.90
CA HIS A 386 -8.20 -15.22 4.12
C HIS A 386 -9.40 -15.61 4.97
N THR A 387 -9.59 -16.92 5.20
CA THR A 387 -10.80 -17.49 5.82
C THR A 387 -11.24 -16.78 7.09
N LYS A 388 -10.29 -16.38 7.96
CA LYS A 388 -10.60 -15.71 9.25
C LYS A 388 -10.79 -14.19 9.17
N ARG A 389 -10.35 -13.54 8.10
CA ARG A 389 -10.25 -12.06 8.02
C ARG A 389 -11.16 -11.46 6.96
N SER A 390 -11.49 -12.21 5.91
CA SER A 390 -12.31 -11.73 4.79
C SER A 390 -13.82 -11.78 5.09
N GLY A 391 -14.59 -11.04 4.30
CA GLY A 391 -16.06 -11.00 4.31
C GLY A 391 -16.69 -12.26 3.72
N ASP A 392 -18.01 -12.27 3.60
CA ASP A 392 -18.82 -13.42 3.19
C ASP A 392 -19.33 -13.33 1.75
N ILE A 393 -19.47 -12.11 1.24
CA ILE A 393 -19.80 -11.83 -0.15
C ILE A 393 -18.77 -10.85 -0.68
N VAL A 394 -18.11 -11.16 -1.78
CA VAL A 394 -17.16 -10.27 -2.46
C VAL A 394 -17.81 -9.71 -3.72
N VAL A 395 -17.77 -8.38 -3.87
CA VAL A 395 -18.32 -7.68 -5.04
C VAL A 395 -17.20 -7.32 -6.00
N LEU A 396 -17.39 -7.64 -7.28
CA LEU A 396 -16.57 -7.18 -8.39
C LEU A 396 -17.38 -6.18 -9.21
N PHE A 397 -16.84 -4.98 -9.38
CA PHE A 397 -17.43 -3.94 -10.21
C PHE A 397 -16.87 -3.99 -11.64
N ASN A 398 -17.58 -3.36 -12.57
CA ASN A 398 -17.10 -3.12 -13.93
C ASN A 398 -15.77 -2.32 -13.93
N PRO A 399 -14.99 -2.36 -15.03
CA PRO A 399 -13.78 -1.54 -15.15
C PRO A 399 -14.05 -0.06 -14.87
N SER A 400 -13.10 0.61 -14.23
CA SER A 400 -13.17 2.04 -13.88
C SER A 400 -14.33 2.41 -12.95
N TRP A 401 -14.76 1.47 -12.11
CA TRP A 401 -15.64 1.72 -10.98
C TRP A 401 -14.87 1.78 -9.67
N THR A 402 -15.10 2.83 -8.88
CA THR A 402 -14.49 3.00 -7.56
C THR A 402 -15.54 3.30 -6.50
N LYS A 403 -15.15 3.23 -5.22
CA LYS A 403 -15.97 3.83 -4.16
C LYS A 403 -16.13 5.31 -4.46
N GLU A 404 -17.33 5.84 -4.23
CA GLU A 404 -17.61 7.27 -4.35
C GLU A 404 -16.64 8.10 -3.49
N ARG A 405 -16.14 9.18 -4.08
CA ARG A 405 -15.17 10.11 -3.49
C ARG A 405 -15.34 11.48 -4.14
N GLU A 406 -15.00 12.52 -3.38
CA GLU A 406 -15.13 13.92 -3.81
C GLU A 406 -14.13 14.31 -4.91
N TYR A 407 -12.90 13.78 -4.84
CA TYR A 407 -11.79 14.13 -5.72
C TYR A 407 -10.84 12.95 -5.93
N GLY A 408 -10.00 13.04 -6.95
CA GLY A 408 -8.92 12.12 -7.29
C GLY A 408 -9.40 10.70 -7.56
N THR A 409 -8.52 9.73 -7.32
CA THR A 409 -8.76 8.34 -7.70
C THR A 409 -8.44 7.34 -6.59
N GLU A 410 -8.76 6.07 -6.80
CA GLU A 410 -8.57 4.96 -5.86
C GLU A 410 -7.97 3.73 -6.57
N HIS A 411 -7.56 2.73 -5.81
CA HIS A 411 -7.09 1.45 -6.36
C HIS A 411 -7.62 0.31 -5.48
N SER A 412 -8.05 -0.80 -6.05
CA SER A 412 -8.44 -2.01 -5.28
C SER A 412 -8.84 -3.22 -6.13
N THR A 413 -8.96 -3.02 -7.44
CA THR A 413 -9.56 -3.97 -8.38
C THR A 413 -8.54 -4.97 -8.91
N GLY A 414 -9.02 -5.98 -9.63
CA GLY A 414 -8.20 -6.99 -10.31
C GLY A 414 -7.80 -6.58 -11.72
N TYR A 415 -8.21 -5.41 -12.18
CA TYR A 415 -7.96 -4.96 -13.54
C TYR A 415 -6.49 -4.51 -13.72
N SER A 416 -6.06 -4.46 -14.98
CA SER A 416 -4.66 -4.20 -15.33
C SER A 416 -4.14 -2.86 -14.81
N TYR A 417 -4.96 -1.80 -14.79
CA TYR A 417 -4.52 -0.49 -14.29
C TYR A 417 -4.15 -0.51 -12.81
N ASP A 418 -4.72 -1.41 -12.00
CA ASP A 418 -4.41 -1.57 -10.57
C ASP A 418 -3.35 -2.66 -10.30
N THR A 419 -3.19 -3.62 -11.22
CA THR A 419 -2.34 -4.82 -11.02
C THR A 419 -1.04 -4.78 -11.82
N HIS A 420 -0.96 -3.97 -12.87
CA HIS A 420 0.25 -3.80 -13.68
C HIS A 420 1.18 -2.79 -13.02
N VAL A 421 2.28 -3.29 -12.48
CA VAL A 421 3.28 -2.49 -11.77
C VAL A 421 4.64 -2.62 -12.47
N PRO A 422 5.51 -1.60 -12.39
CA PRO A 422 6.87 -1.73 -12.88
C PRO A 422 7.61 -2.80 -12.06
N LEU A 423 8.56 -3.48 -12.70
CA LEU A 423 9.55 -4.32 -12.00
C LEU A 423 10.91 -4.11 -12.67
N LEU A 424 11.74 -3.30 -12.04
CA LEU A 424 13.10 -3.00 -12.49
C LEU A 424 14.08 -3.74 -11.58
N TRP A 425 15.15 -4.29 -12.18
CA TRP A 425 16.29 -4.86 -11.48
C TRP A 425 17.54 -4.10 -11.92
N TYR A 426 18.45 -3.83 -10.98
CA TYR A 426 19.66 -3.05 -11.24
C TYR A 426 20.81 -3.46 -10.29
N GLY A 427 22.05 -3.25 -10.73
CA GLY A 427 23.25 -3.44 -9.91
C GLY A 427 23.92 -4.80 -10.08
N HIS A 428 24.62 -5.24 -9.02
CA HIS A 428 25.44 -6.45 -8.98
C HIS A 428 24.72 -7.67 -9.56
N LYS A 429 25.36 -8.35 -10.52
CA LYS A 429 24.89 -9.58 -11.18
C LYS A 429 23.51 -9.51 -11.83
N ILE A 430 23.01 -8.31 -12.13
CA ILE A 430 21.77 -8.16 -12.89
C ILE A 430 22.11 -8.00 -14.39
N PRO A 431 21.66 -8.91 -15.27
CA PRO A 431 21.88 -8.78 -16.70
C PRO A 431 21.07 -7.62 -17.29
N LYS A 432 21.66 -6.88 -18.24
CA LYS A 432 20.95 -5.84 -18.99
C LYS A 432 19.94 -6.49 -19.94
N GLY A 433 18.69 -6.05 -19.86
CA GLY A 433 17.65 -6.50 -20.79
C GLY A 433 16.26 -6.02 -20.42
N SER A 434 15.25 -6.53 -21.12
CA SER A 434 13.85 -6.36 -20.80
C SER A 434 13.09 -7.65 -21.13
N SER A 435 11.92 -7.81 -20.53
CA SER A 435 11.05 -8.96 -20.75
C SER A 435 9.60 -8.51 -20.82
N THR A 436 8.84 -9.11 -21.72
CA THR A 436 7.37 -8.94 -21.82
C THR A 436 6.62 -10.12 -21.19
N LYS A 437 7.34 -11.05 -20.55
CA LYS A 437 6.71 -12.17 -19.84
C LYS A 437 5.95 -11.66 -18.64
N LYS A 438 4.79 -12.27 -18.41
CA LYS A 438 3.99 -12.01 -17.22
C LYS A 438 4.66 -12.61 -15.99
N TYR A 439 4.98 -11.75 -15.03
CA TYR A 439 5.41 -12.12 -13.69
C TYR A 439 4.45 -11.53 -12.66
N SER A 440 4.48 -12.05 -11.44
CA SER A 440 3.71 -11.52 -10.31
C SER A 440 4.64 -10.86 -9.30
N ILE A 441 4.15 -9.91 -8.50
CA ILE A 441 4.95 -9.30 -7.41
C ILE A 441 5.44 -10.34 -6.39
N THR A 442 4.75 -11.47 -6.28
CA THR A 442 5.14 -12.61 -5.44
C THR A 442 6.41 -13.31 -5.92
N ASP A 443 6.85 -13.06 -7.16
CA ASP A 443 8.05 -13.66 -7.74
C ASP A 443 9.34 -12.91 -7.32
N ILE A 444 9.20 -11.74 -6.69
CA ILE A 444 10.33 -10.90 -6.27
C ILE A 444 11.10 -11.54 -5.11
N ALA A 445 10.44 -11.84 -3.98
CA ALA A 445 11.09 -12.47 -2.83
C ALA A 445 11.85 -13.76 -3.15
N PRO A 446 11.29 -14.78 -3.85
CA PRO A 446 12.04 -15.99 -4.19
C PRO A 446 13.18 -15.72 -5.18
N THR A 447 13.07 -14.69 -6.03
CA THR A 447 14.19 -14.25 -6.88
C THR A 447 15.35 -13.73 -6.04
N ILE A 448 15.08 -12.88 -5.04
CA ILE A 448 16.10 -12.36 -4.13
C ILE A 448 16.71 -13.51 -3.31
N SER A 449 15.90 -14.44 -2.80
CA SER A 449 16.40 -15.61 -2.09
C SER A 449 17.41 -16.41 -2.93
N MET A 450 17.13 -16.58 -4.22
CA MET A 450 18.05 -17.26 -5.14
C MET A 450 19.33 -16.46 -5.40
N LEU A 451 19.24 -15.13 -5.52
CA LEU A 451 20.42 -14.25 -5.68
C LEU A 451 21.33 -14.29 -4.44
N LEU A 452 20.74 -14.37 -3.25
CA LEU A 452 21.44 -14.41 -1.97
C LEU A 452 21.83 -15.82 -1.51
N ASN A 453 21.37 -16.87 -2.22
CA ASN A 453 21.53 -18.28 -1.83
C ASN A 453 21.00 -18.57 -0.41
N ILE A 454 19.81 -18.07 -0.10
CA ILE A 454 19.11 -18.27 1.18
C ILE A 454 17.75 -18.96 0.97
N LYS A 455 17.09 -19.35 2.07
CA LYS A 455 15.76 -19.96 2.01
C LYS A 455 14.71 -19.01 1.44
N PHE A 456 13.65 -19.59 0.89
CA PHE A 456 12.45 -18.84 0.56
C PHE A 456 11.68 -18.51 1.85
N PRO A 457 10.92 -17.39 1.86
CA PRO A 457 9.98 -17.13 2.93
C PRO A 457 9.05 -18.31 3.18
N ASN A 458 8.63 -18.50 4.44
CA ASN A 458 8.03 -19.74 4.93
C ASN A 458 6.69 -20.13 4.30
N ALA A 459 6.01 -19.19 3.62
CA ALA A 459 4.76 -19.41 2.90
C ALA A 459 4.85 -18.95 1.43
N CYS A 460 6.07 -18.82 0.89
CA CYS A 460 6.32 -18.37 -0.47
C CYS A 460 5.58 -19.27 -1.48
N THR A 461 4.85 -18.64 -2.40
CA THR A 461 4.13 -19.30 -3.51
C THR A 461 4.55 -18.80 -4.88
N GLY A 462 5.30 -17.68 -4.94
CA GLY A 462 5.91 -17.18 -6.16
C GLY A 462 7.06 -18.06 -6.65
N LYS A 463 7.56 -17.73 -7.83
CA LYS A 463 8.64 -18.48 -8.49
C LYS A 463 9.78 -17.53 -8.87
N PRO A 464 11.05 -17.95 -8.75
CA PRO A 464 12.17 -17.12 -9.19
C PRO A 464 12.05 -16.71 -10.67
N ILE A 465 12.43 -15.47 -10.97
CA ILE A 465 12.46 -14.92 -12.32
C ILE A 465 13.73 -15.42 -13.01
N ASN A 466 13.60 -16.53 -13.73
CA ASN A 466 14.73 -17.27 -14.34
C ASN A 466 15.62 -16.42 -15.26
N GLU A 467 15.09 -15.33 -15.83
CA GLU A 467 15.84 -14.46 -16.76
C GLU A 467 16.98 -13.71 -16.08
N LEU A 468 16.95 -13.56 -14.75
CA LEU A 468 18.01 -12.90 -13.98
C LEU A 468 19.20 -13.81 -13.67
N PHE A 469 19.09 -15.12 -13.93
CA PHE A 469 20.15 -16.11 -13.65
C PHE A 469 20.80 -16.67 -14.93
N LYS A 470 20.44 -16.12 -16.08
CA LYS A 470 21.05 -16.51 -17.37
C LYS A 470 22.30 -15.67 -17.58
N ASN A 471 23.46 -16.32 -17.45
CA ASN A 471 24.75 -15.76 -17.88
C ASN A 471 24.91 -15.92 -19.39
#